data_AF-A0A836E4J9-F1
#
_entry.id   AF-A0A836E4J9-F1
#
_cell.length_a   1.000
_cell.length_b   1.000
_cell.length_c   1.000
_cell.angle_alpha   90.00
_cell.angle_beta   90.00
_cell.angle_gamma   90.00
#
_symmetry.space_group_name_H-M   'P 1'
#
loop_
_entity.id
_entity.type
_entity.pdbx_description
1 polymer ?
#
loop_
_entity_poly.entity_id
_entity_poly.type
_entity_poly.pdbx_seq_one_letter_code
_entity_poly.pdbx_strand_id
1 'polypeptide(L)' 'MTFNLPPLKYAYPKYSFNYGVIDGYTGDSKSAWEERDGDIVKGEYLVVEADGTIRIVSNLTDINIFDNCLP' A
#
# COMPACT_ATOMS: atom_id res chain seq x y z
N MET A 1 40.36 15.65 -12.63
CA MET A 1 39.13 15.79 -13.43
C MET A 1 37.98 15.26 -12.60
N THR A 2 37.13 16.14 -12.08
CA THR A 2 35.92 15.77 -11.35
C THR A 2 34.85 15.35 -12.36
N PHE A 3 34.39 14.10 -12.28
CA PHE A 3 33.28 13.62 -13.07
C PHE A 3 31.98 14.13 -12.43
N ASN A 4 31.34 15.12 -13.04
CA ASN A 4 29.96 15.49 -12.71
C ASN A 4 29.05 14.34 -13.17
N LEU A 5 28.77 13.40 -12.28
CA LEU A 5 27.68 12.45 -12.45
C LEU A 5 26.37 13.25 -12.48
N PRO A 6 25.46 13.04 -13.46
CA PRO A 6 24.13 13.62 -13.37
C PRO A 6 23.50 13.16 -12.05
N PRO A 7 22.73 14.02 -11.35
CA PRO A 7 22.07 13.61 -10.12
C PRO A 7 21.25 12.36 -10.44
N LEU A 8 21.52 11.28 -9.70
CA LEU A 8 20.68 10.09 -9.72
C LEU A 8 19.25 10.58 -9.53
N LYS A 9 18.39 10.41 -10.54
CA LYS A 9 16.96 10.66 -10.38
C LYS A 9 16.48 9.66 -9.33
N TYR A 10 16.47 10.08 -8.07
CA TYR A 10 15.70 9.42 -7.03
C TYR A 10 14.25 9.65 -7.42
N ALA A 11 13.68 8.71 -8.18
CA ALA A 11 12.30 8.79 -8.58
C ALA A 11 11.47 8.72 -7.31
N TYR A 12 10.68 9.76 -7.05
CA TYR A 12 9.80 9.80 -5.90
C TYR A 12 8.84 8.60 -5.99
N PRO A 13 8.92 7.61 -5.08
CA PRO A 13 8.15 6.38 -5.20
C PRO A 13 6.69 6.69 -4.86
N LYS A 14 5.85 6.70 -5.90
CA LYS A 14 4.41 6.93 -5.77
C LYS A 14 3.65 5.87 -6.55
N TYR A 15 2.78 5.15 -5.85
CA TYR A 15 1.81 4.26 -6.47
C TYR A 15 0.51 4.28 -5.68
N SER A 16 -0.57 3.94 -6.37
CA SER A 16 -1.86 3.68 -5.75
C SER A 16 -2.43 2.45 -6.44
N PHE A 17 -2.89 1.49 -5.64
CA PHE A 17 -3.59 0.32 -6.13
C PHE A 17 -4.86 0.10 -5.32
N ASN A 18 -5.89 -0.39 -6.00
CA ASN A 18 -7.14 -0.78 -5.39
C ASN A 18 -7.62 -2.08 -6.03
N TYR A 19 -8.09 -3.00 -5.20
CA TYR A 19 -8.73 -4.23 -5.67
C TYR A 19 -10.00 -4.50 -4.87
N GLY A 20 -10.96 -5.15 -5.52
CA GLY A 20 -12.23 -5.51 -4.91
C GLY A 20 -12.73 -6.81 -5.50
N VAL A 21 -13.30 -7.65 -4.64
CA VAL A 21 -13.97 -8.89 -4.98
C VAL A 21 -15.41 -8.75 -4.50
N ILE A 22 -16.35 -8.98 -5.42
CA ILE A 22 -17.78 -9.05 -5.11
C ILE A 22 -18.26 -10.37 -5.70
N ASP A 23 -18.48 -11.35 -4.83
CA ASP A 23 -19.01 -12.65 -5.20
C ASP A 23 -20.45 -12.78 -4.68
N GLY A 24 -21.42 -12.65 -5.59
CA GLY A 24 -22.84 -12.82 -5.28
C GLY A 24 -23.27 -14.27 -5.05
N TYR A 25 -22.41 -15.26 -5.36
CA TYR A 25 -22.71 -16.67 -5.13
C TYR A 25 -22.28 -17.13 -3.73
N THR A 26 -21.12 -16.68 -3.23
CA THR A 26 -20.66 -17.00 -1.86
C THR A 26 -21.05 -15.95 -0.83
N GLY A 27 -21.42 -14.74 -1.27
CA GLY A 27 -21.68 -13.59 -0.39
C GLY A 27 -20.40 -12.87 0.05
N ASP A 28 -19.23 -13.26 -0.47
CA ASP A 28 -17.96 -12.59 -0.17
C ASP A 28 -17.91 -11.21 -0.84
N SER A 29 -17.78 -10.17 -0.03
CA SER A 29 -17.42 -8.84 -0.51
C SER A 29 -16.17 -8.37 0.20
N LYS A 30 -15.09 -8.13 -0.55
CA LYS A 30 -13.79 -7.71 0.01
C LYS A 30 -13.24 -6.58 -0.83
N SER A 31 -12.63 -5.59 -0.22
CA SER A 31 -11.90 -4.56 -0.94
C SER A 31 -10.62 -4.20 -0.22
N ALA A 32 -9.61 -3.83 -0.96
CA ALA A 32 -8.40 -3.27 -0.41
C ALA A 32 -7.91 -2.12 -1.27
N TRP A 33 -7.26 -1.18 -0.62
CA TRP A 33 -6.49 -0.16 -1.29
C TRP A 33 -5.18 0.08 -0.56
N GLU A 34 -4.16 0.46 -1.32
CA GLU A 34 -2.89 0.92 -0.78
C GLU A 34 -2.39 2.06 -1.64
N GLU A 35 -1.87 3.08 -0.98
CA GLU A 35 -1.19 4.20 -1.58
C GLU A 35 0.16 4.35 -0.91
N ARG A 36 1.20 4.48 -1.75
CA ARG A 36 2.51 4.92 -1.32
C ARG A 36 2.75 6.32 -1.82
N ASP A 37 3.12 7.19 -0.89
CA ASP A 37 3.53 8.56 -1.16
C ASP A 37 4.91 8.78 -0.53
N GLY A 38 5.97 8.51 -1.30
CA GLY A 38 7.35 8.61 -0.84
C GLY A 38 7.63 7.61 0.27
N ASP A 39 7.70 8.14 1.50
CA ASP A 39 8.04 7.41 2.71
C ASP A 39 6.83 6.94 3.51
N ILE A 40 5.62 7.24 3.04
CA ILE A 40 4.39 6.89 3.74
C ILE A 40 3.65 5.86 2.91
N VAL A 41 3.32 4.72 3.52
CA VAL A 41 2.41 3.72 2.95
C VAL A 41 1.14 3.70 3.79
N LYS A 42 0.00 3.91 3.13
CA LYS A 42 -1.32 3.82 3.76
C LYS A 42 -2.13 2.82 2.97
N GLY A 43 -2.91 2.03 3.67
CA GLY A 43 -3.88 1.18 3.00
C GLY A 43 -4.97 0.75 3.95
N GLU A 44 -6.07 0.32 3.39
CA GLU A 44 -7.14 -0.29 4.16
C GLU A 44 -7.59 -1.58 3.50
N TYR A 45 -7.98 -2.53 4.33
CA TYR A 45 -8.58 -3.78 3.92
C TYR A 45 -9.95 -3.90 4.54
N LEU A 46 -10.97 -4.03 3.69
CA LEU A 46 -12.35 -4.29 4.07
C LEU A 46 -12.72 -5.73 3.74
N VAL A 47 -13.33 -6.39 4.71
CA VAL A 47 -13.95 -7.71 4.54
C VAL A 47 -15.39 -7.62 5.05
N VAL A 48 -16.33 -7.97 4.19
CA VAL A 48 -17.72 -8.23 4.57
C VAL A 48 -17.83 -9.72 4.87
N GLU A 49 -18.15 -10.05 6.12
CA GLU A 49 -18.42 -11.41 6.56
C GLU A 49 -19.84 -11.85 6.16
N ALA A 50 -20.10 -13.16 6.14
CA ALA A 50 -21.38 -13.73 5.70
C ALA A 50 -22.58 -13.34 6.59
N ASP A 51 -22.32 -12.85 7.80
CA ASP A 51 -23.31 -12.29 8.72
C ASP A 51 -23.64 -10.82 8.44
N GLY A 52 -22.99 -10.21 7.44
CA GLY A 52 -23.11 -8.80 7.07
C GLY A 52 -22.20 -7.86 7.87
N THR A 53 -21.36 -8.38 8.78
CA THR A 53 -20.42 -7.57 9.55
C THR A 53 -19.26 -7.13 8.67
N ILE A 54 -18.96 -5.83 8.69
CA ILE A 54 -17.84 -5.25 7.93
C ILE A 54 -16.65 -5.09 8.88
N ARG A 55 -15.56 -5.81 8.61
CA ARG A 55 -14.27 -5.60 9.26
C ARG A 55 -13.44 -4.66 8.41
N ILE A 56 -13.06 -3.52 8.99
CA ILE A 56 -12.17 -2.54 8.38
C ILE A 56 -10.84 -2.61 9.12
N VAL A 57 -9.78 -2.94 8.41
CA VAL A 57 -8.41 -2.93 8.92
C VAL A 57 -7.67 -1.81 8.21
N SER A 58 -7.43 -0.70 8.90
CA SER A 58 -6.61 0.40 8.40
C SER A 58 -5.16 0.18 8.81
N ASN A 59 -4.24 0.20 7.85
CA ASN A 59 -2.80 0.13 8.07
C ASN A 59 -2.16 1.47 7.67
N LEU A 60 -1.45 2.09 8.61
CA LEU A 60 -0.62 3.27 8.38
C LEU A 60 0.81 2.85 8.72
N THR A 61 1.63 2.66 7.69
CA THR A 61 3.03 2.23 7.85
C THR A 61 3.95 3.33 7.31
N ASP A 62 4.84 3.85 8.16
CA ASP A 62 5.96 4.66 7.70
C ASP A 62 7.07 3.73 7.16
N ILE A 63 7.56 3.99 5.94
CA ILE A 63 8.50 3.13 5.23
C ILE A 63 9.92 3.15 5.79
N ASN A 64 10.17 3.90 6.87
CA ASN A 64 11.43 3.91 7.62
C ASN A 64 11.74 2.55 8.32
N ILE A 65 11.11 1.45 7.88
CA ILE A 65 11.44 0.06 8.25
C ILE A 65 12.64 -0.45 7.44
N PHE A 66 12.99 0.17 6.30
CA PHE A 66 14.13 -0.27 5.46
C PHE A 66 15.45 0.47 5.69
N ASP A 67 15.48 1.57 6.44
CA ASP A 67 16.73 2.30 6.73
C ASP A 67 17.64 1.61 7.78
N ASN A 68 17.23 0.47 8.33
CA ASN A 68 18.09 -0.40 9.15
C ASN A 68 18.64 -1.63 8.41
N CYS A 69 18.52 -1.69 7.08
CA CYS A 69 19.15 -2.72 6.27
C CYS A 69 20.21 -2.13 5.33
N LEU A 70 21.17 -1.40 5.92
CA LEU A 70 22.51 -1.24 5.35
C LEU A 70 23.46 -2.08 6.21
N PRO A 71 24.32 -2.96 5.63
CA PRO A 71 25.37 -3.62 6.40
C PRO A 71 26.40 -2.63 6.95
#